data_AF-A0A5B7REX3-F1
#
_entry.id   AF-A0A5B7REX3-F1
#
_cell.length_a   1.000
_cell.length_b   1.000
_cell.length_c   1.000
_cell.angle_alpha   90.00
_cell.angle_beta   90.00
_cell.angle_gamma   90.00
#
_symmetry.space_group_name_H-M   'P 1'
#
loop_
_entity.id
_entity.type
_entity.pdbx_description
1 polymer ?
#
loop_
_entity_poly.entity_id
_entity_poly.type
_entity_poly.pdbx_seq_one_letter_code
_entity_poly.pdbx_strand_id
1 'polypeptide(L)'
;MTDVVVPLERPVLSAQLRAEISDQWSWASSAARIPQVTSLFVTVSAEVAAAEVRVVLRYGDEVLGSTVVHQGVLLAGDTTFGRVNVRLRPRAMALVDERLDAECVVVVVDTSDGRELALLERAVDVQPRDLWFWAGEPRRAEQVAQAERLETELRAQVQTAPDDAAAAILHRHIDEVVHQRRVLAYDNTELARSLLASFVRPNHPDVAALAREAAEVRGRQGGDPRFSAFQLPDPAEAEEAVEQSVTAIYDAFVARRIAYSELPPGWDYTTIGQRIRDHGDVARGGLGTCMDTTVLMAAVIEHVGLNAVLVFVPGHIFVGYWRRNPDPSGVTPELYPATPVVWNPADKVRLVDGR
;
A
#
# COMPACT_ATOMS: atom_id res chain seq x y z
N MET A 1 64.02 -26.81 -9.72
CA MET A 1 62.72 -27.03 -9.08
C MET A 1 61.82 -25.91 -9.53
N THR A 2 60.84 -26.22 -10.36
CA THR A 2 59.90 -25.24 -10.92
C THR A 2 58.68 -25.29 -10.04
N ASP A 3 58.42 -24.24 -9.27
CA ASP A 3 57.24 -24.16 -8.41
C ASP A 3 55.98 -24.09 -9.28
N VAL A 4 55.17 -25.14 -9.22
CA VAL A 4 53.84 -25.18 -9.83
C VAL A 4 52.87 -24.56 -8.83
N VAL A 5 52.50 -23.30 -9.07
CA VAL A 5 51.39 -22.67 -8.36
C VAL A 5 50.10 -23.24 -8.95
N VAL A 6 49.50 -24.21 -8.27
CA VAL A 6 48.15 -24.69 -8.56
C VAL A 6 47.17 -23.65 -8.01
N PRO A 7 46.30 -23.04 -8.82
CA PRO A 7 45.24 -22.16 -8.30
C PRO A 7 44.34 -22.99 -7.39
N LEU A 8 44.14 -22.53 -6.15
CA LEU A 8 43.05 -23.03 -5.32
C LEU A 8 41.75 -22.69 -6.07
N GLU A 9 41.10 -23.68 -6.68
CA GLU A 9 39.72 -23.54 -7.15
C GLU A 9 38.87 -23.11 -5.96
N ARG A 10 38.49 -21.83 -5.93
CA ARG A 10 37.51 -21.35 -4.96
C ARG A 10 36.24 -22.17 -5.20
N PRO A 11 35.64 -22.77 -4.15
CA PRO A 11 34.41 -23.52 -4.32
C PRO A 11 33.38 -22.62 -5.02
N VAL A 12 32.71 -23.17 -6.03
CA VAL A 12 31.64 -22.46 -6.74
C VAL A 12 30.52 -22.21 -5.75
N LEU A 13 30.49 -21.01 -5.18
CA LEU A 13 29.37 -20.50 -4.38
C LEU A 13 28.13 -20.48 -5.27
N SER A 14 27.17 -21.35 -4.95
CA SER A 14 25.87 -21.41 -5.61
C SER A 14 24.81 -20.90 -4.65
N ALA A 15 23.98 -19.95 -5.10
CA ALA A 15 22.81 -19.50 -4.37
C ALA A 15 21.54 -19.90 -5.12
N GLN A 16 20.49 -20.27 -4.39
CA GLN A 16 19.14 -20.42 -4.90
C GLN A 16 18.25 -19.34 -4.29
N LEU A 17 17.33 -18.83 -5.09
CA LEU A 17 16.46 -17.73 -4.74
C LEU A 17 15.02 -18.12 -5.04
N ARG A 18 14.13 -17.93 -4.07
CA ARG A 18 12.69 -18.11 -4.25
C ARG A 18 11.99 -16.90 -3.66
N ALA A 19 11.10 -16.30 -4.45
CA ALA A 19 10.33 -15.14 -4.03
C ALA A 19 8.90 -15.23 -4.55
N GLU A 20 7.94 -14.89 -3.70
CA GLU A 20 6.56 -14.67 -4.09
C GLU A 20 6.35 -13.17 -4.30
N ILE A 21 6.41 -12.76 -5.56
CA ILE A 21 6.35 -11.35 -5.96
C ILE A 21 4.91 -11.01 -6.37
N SER A 22 4.45 -9.82 -5.98
CA SER A 22 3.18 -9.34 -6.48
C SER A 22 3.27 -9.00 -7.97
N ASP A 23 2.29 -9.41 -8.77
CA ASP A 23 2.24 -9.09 -10.20
C ASP A 23 1.62 -7.71 -10.39
N GLN A 24 1.09 -7.07 -9.33
CA GLN A 24 0.56 -5.73 -9.39
C GLN A 24 1.14 -4.82 -8.31
N TRP A 25 1.75 -3.73 -8.74
CA TRP A 25 2.42 -2.79 -7.85
C TRP A 25 1.75 -1.43 -8.00
N SER A 26 1.53 -0.72 -6.90
CA SER A 26 1.02 0.65 -6.97
C SER A 26 1.79 1.54 -6.02
N TRP A 27 1.89 2.82 -6.37
CA TRP A 27 2.52 3.79 -5.47
C TRP A 27 1.80 3.83 -4.13
N ALA A 28 0.48 3.80 -4.14
CA ALA A 28 -0.34 3.78 -2.94
C ALA A 28 0.00 2.59 -2.03
N SER A 29 0.13 1.38 -2.58
CA SER A 29 0.39 0.17 -1.78
C SER A 29 1.79 0.15 -1.22
N SER A 30 2.73 0.59 -2.03
CA SER A 30 4.09 0.79 -1.61
C SER A 30 4.22 1.85 -0.51
N ALA A 31 3.56 3.01 -0.67
CA ALA A 31 3.59 4.12 0.28
C ALA A 31 2.94 3.76 1.62
N ALA A 32 1.86 2.99 1.59
CA ALA A 32 1.20 2.44 2.78
C ALA A 32 1.92 1.18 3.32
N ARG A 33 3.19 0.96 2.95
CA ARG A 33 4.07 -0.11 3.45
C ARG A 33 3.53 -1.53 3.27
N ILE A 34 2.60 -1.72 2.35
CA ILE A 34 2.11 -3.06 2.04
C ILE A 34 3.23 -3.81 1.33
N PRO A 35 3.54 -5.06 1.73
CA PRO A 35 4.59 -5.83 1.11
C PRO A 35 4.26 -6.18 -0.34
N GLN A 36 5.20 -5.90 -1.25
CA GLN A 36 5.13 -6.33 -2.65
C GLN A 36 5.72 -7.72 -2.85
N VAL A 37 6.57 -8.18 -1.92
CA VAL A 37 7.07 -9.55 -1.87
C VAL A 37 6.55 -10.19 -0.60
N THR A 38 5.73 -11.23 -0.71
CA THR A 38 5.06 -11.87 0.43
C THR A 38 5.94 -12.89 1.14
N SER A 39 6.92 -13.45 0.42
CA SER A 39 7.97 -14.30 0.97
C SER A 39 9.22 -14.23 0.11
N LEU A 40 10.37 -14.30 0.77
CA LEU A 40 11.69 -14.28 0.14
C LEU A 40 12.63 -15.24 0.88
N PHE A 41 13.16 -16.20 0.13
CA PHE A 41 14.06 -17.25 0.61
C PHE A 41 15.34 -17.25 -0.20
N VAL A 42 16.46 -17.36 0.50
CA VAL A 42 17.78 -17.52 -0.10
C VAL A 42 18.45 -18.73 0.51
N THR A 43 18.93 -19.65 -0.33
CA THR A 43 19.74 -20.78 0.08
C THR A 43 21.15 -20.59 -0.48
N VAL A 44 22.18 -20.58 0.36
CA VAL A 44 23.58 -20.50 -0.08
C VAL A 44 24.34 -21.78 0.28
N SER A 45 25.17 -22.27 -0.64
CA SER A 45 25.95 -23.51 -0.46
C SER A 45 27.10 -23.40 0.54
N ALA A 46 27.56 -22.18 0.81
CA ALA A 46 28.61 -21.87 1.78
C ALA A 46 28.41 -20.44 2.32
N GLU A 47 29.11 -20.10 3.41
CA GLU A 47 29.03 -18.76 3.99
C GLU A 47 29.49 -17.69 2.99
N VAL A 48 28.71 -16.61 2.90
CA VAL A 48 29.04 -15.41 2.14
C VAL A 48 29.24 -14.28 3.14
N ALA A 49 30.48 -13.86 3.35
CA ALA A 49 30.84 -12.89 4.39
C ALA A 49 30.26 -11.48 4.15
N ALA A 50 30.03 -11.10 2.88
CA ALA A 50 29.59 -9.77 2.48
C ALA A 50 28.43 -9.84 1.47
N ALA A 51 27.38 -10.61 1.79
CA ALA A 51 26.20 -10.72 0.96
C ALA A 51 25.31 -9.47 1.04
N GLU A 52 24.76 -9.08 -0.10
CA GLU A 52 23.64 -8.14 -0.18
C GLU A 52 22.48 -8.80 -0.94
N VAL A 53 21.28 -8.75 -0.35
CA VAL A 53 20.04 -9.20 -1.01
C VAL A 53 19.21 -7.96 -1.29
N ARG A 54 18.90 -7.70 -2.56
CA ARG A 54 18.20 -6.49 -3.01
C ARG A 54 16.99 -6.84 -3.85
N VAL A 55 15.92 -6.08 -3.68
CA VAL A 55 14.74 -6.09 -4.56
C VAL A 55 14.66 -4.75 -5.28
N VAL A 56 14.55 -4.77 -6.60
CA VAL A 56 14.51 -3.59 -7.47
C VAL A 56 13.35 -3.71 -8.42
N LEU A 57 12.53 -2.65 -8.53
CA LEU A 57 11.53 -2.51 -9.57
C LEU A 57 12.07 -1.57 -10.66
N ARG A 58 12.15 -2.04 -11.89
CA ARG A 58 12.64 -1.28 -13.05
C ARG A 58 11.67 -1.30 -14.22
N TYR A 59 11.63 -0.22 -14.98
CA TYR A 59 10.91 -0.11 -16.26
C TYR A 59 11.89 0.44 -17.30
N GLY A 60 12.36 -0.41 -18.20
CA GLY A 60 13.53 -0.10 -19.03
C GLY A 60 14.76 0.18 -18.15
N ASP A 61 15.39 1.34 -18.37
CA ASP A 61 16.55 1.81 -17.59
C ASP A 61 16.16 2.56 -16.31
N GLU A 62 14.87 2.89 -16.14
CA GLU A 62 14.38 3.63 -14.97
C GLU A 62 14.09 2.70 -13.81
N VAL A 63 14.61 3.03 -12.62
CA VAL A 63 14.32 2.29 -11.40
C VAL A 63 13.18 2.98 -10.66
N LEU A 64 12.00 2.36 -10.67
CA LEU A 64 10.79 2.88 -10.02
C LEU A 64 10.86 2.79 -8.50
N GLY A 65 11.58 1.80 -7.96
CA GLY A 65 11.81 1.62 -6.53
C GLY A 65 12.84 0.53 -6.23
N SER A 66 13.42 0.56 -5.04
CA SER A 66 14.39 -0.47 -4.62
C SER A 66 14.46 -0.55 -3.11
N THR A 67 14.80 -1.72 -2.58
CA THR A 67 15.10 -1.91 -1.16
C THR A 67 16.20 -2.94 -0.98
N VAL A 68 17.06 -2.71 0.01
CA VAL A 68 18.06 -3.70 0.46
C VAL A 68 17.41 -4.49 1.59
N VAL A 69 17.22 -5.78 1.37
CA VAL A 69 16.58 -6.70 2.32
C VAL A 69 17.59 -7.16 3.37
N HIS A 70 18.83 -7.40 2.95
CA HIS A 70 19.91 -7.88 3.81
C HIS A 70 21.24 -7.34 3.34
N GLN A 71 22.12 -7.03 4.30
CA GLN A 71 23.51 -6.68 4.05
C GLN A 71 24.38 -7.24 5.17
N GLY A 72 25.36 -8.06 4.84
CA GLY A 72 26.29 -8.68 5.79
C GLY A 72 26.48 -10.17 5.55
N VAL A 73 26.74 -10.93 6.62
CA VAL A 73 27.03 -12.36 6.50
C VAL A 73 25.76 -13.14 6.19
N LEU A 74 25.81 -14.02 5.18
CA LEU A 74 24.84 -15.08 4.94
C LEU A 74 25.49 -16.42 5.28
N LEU A 75 24.95 -17.14 6.26
CA LEU A 75 25.45 -18.46 6.64
C LEU A 75 25.02 -19.52 5.62
N ALA A 76 25.79 -20.61 5.52
CA ALA A 76 25.43 -21.77 4.71
C ALA A 76 24.05 -22.33 5.10
N GLY A 77 23.22 -22.66 4.11
CA GLY A 77 21.86 -23.16 4.30
C GLY A 77 20.77 -22.14 3.95
N ASP A 78 19.57 -22.36 4.48
CA ASP A 78 18.37 -21.57 4.16
C ASP A 78 18.24 -20.34 5.07
N THR A 79 17.96 -19.19 4.46
CA THR A 79 17.64 -17.93 5.14
C THR A 79 16.31 -17.38 4.63
N THR A 80 15.39 -17.10 5.56
CA THR A 80 14.07 -16.50 5.27
C THR A 80 14.07 -15.03 5.66
N PHE A 81 13.72 -14.15 4.73
CA PHE A 81 13.65 -12.69 4.96
C PHE A 81 12.23 -12.18 5.19
N GLY A 82 11.21 -13.02 5.02
CA GLY A 82 9.81 -12.66 5.26
C GLY A 82 9.26 -11.70 4.19
N ARG A 83 8.42 -10.76 4.64
CA ARG A 83 7.69 -9.83 3.78
C ARG A 83 8.52 -8.59 3.49
N VAL A 84 8.64 -8.23 2.21
CA VAL A 84 9.42 -7.06 1.77
C VAL A 84 8.51 -6.02 1.14
N ASN A 85 8.52 -4.81 1.70
CA ASN A 85 7.96 -3.61 1.06
C ASN A 85 9.06 -2.93 0.24
N VAL A 86 8.75 -2.59 -1.01
CA VAL A 86 9.64 -1.86 -1.89
C VAL A 86 9.04 -0.48 -2.10
N ARG A 87 9.69 0.55 -1.54
CA ARG A 87 9.19 1.93 -1.63
C ARG A 87 9.36 2.48 -3.05
N LEU A 88 8.25 2.78 -3.71
CA LEU A 88 8.23 3.38 -5.03
C LEU A 88 8.48 4.88 -4.92
N ARG A 89 9.33 5.40 -5.80
CA ARG A 89 9.74 6.80 -5.79
C ARG A 89 8.55 7.67 -6.21
N PRO A 90 8.12 8.66 -5.40
CA PRO A 90 6.99 9.52 -5.75
C PRO A 90 7.16 10.20 -7.11
N ARG A 91 8.38 10.66 -7.43
CA ARG A 91 8.66 11.31 -8.72
C ARG A 91 8.52 10.38 -9.92
N ALA A 92 8.93 9.12 -9.79
CA ALA A 92 8.79 8.13 -10.86
C ALA A 92 7.31 7.79 -11.05
N MET A 93 6.61 7.57 -9.93
CA MET A 93 5.20 7.22 -9.93
C MET A 93 4.26 8.35 -10.34
N ALA A 94 4.64 9.61 -10.13
CA ALA A 94 3.91 10.78 -10.58
C ALA A 94 3.90 10.96 -12.11
N LEU A 95 4.58 10.09 -12.86
CA LEU A 95 4.55 10.06 -14.32
C LEU A 95 3.84 8.81 -14.86
N VAL A 96 3.34 7.94 -13.97
CA VAL A 96 2.66 6.70 -14.34
C VAL A 96 1.18 6.98 -14.51
N ASP A 97 0.83 7.44 -15.72
CA ASP A 97 -0.54 7.75 -16.15
C ASP A 97 -1.26 6.55 -16.78
N GLU A 98 -0.48 5.56 -17.21
CA GLU A 98 -0.95 4.29 -17.76
C GLU A 98 -0.21 3.13 -17.10
N ARG A 99 -0.77 1.92 -17.26
CA ARG A 99 -0.14 0.70 -16.76
C ARG A 99 1.24 0.53 -17.37
N LEU A 100 2.23 0.21 -16.54
CA LEU A 100 3.57 -0.11 -17.01
C LEU A 100 3.89 -1.57 -16.77
N ASP A 101 4.29 -2.24 -17.85
CA ASP A 101 4.90 -3.57 -17.80
C ASP A 101 6.34 -3.41 -17.30
N ALA A 102 6.51 -3.42 -15.97
CA ALA A 102 7.80 -3.31 -15.31
C ALA A 102 8.35 -4.70 -14.96
N GLU A 103 9.57 -4.73 -14.44
CA GLU A 103 10.22 -5.94 -14.00
C GLU A 103 10.72 -5.78 -12.56
N CYS A 104 10.28 -6.70 -11.70
CA CYS A 104 10.83 -6.87 -10.37
C CYS A 104 12.04 -7.82 -10.47
N VAL A 105 13.18 -7.33 -10.02
CA VAL A 105 14.44 -8.05 -9.97
C VAL A 105 14.82 -8.25 -8.52
N VAL A 106 15.00 -9.51 -8.13
CA VAL A 106 15.58 -9.89 -6.85
C VAL A 106 16.96 -10.45 -7.11
N VAL A 107 17.97 -9.88 -6.47
CA VAL A 107 19.37 -10.24 -6.70
C VAL A 107 20.09 -10.48 -5.38
N VAL A 108 20.95 -11.49 -5.37
CA VAL A 108 21.90 -11.78 -4.29
C VAL A 108 23.30 -11.53 -4.82
N VAL A 109 24.04 -10.61 -4.21
CA VAL A 109 25.38 -10.20 -4.64
C VAL A 109 26.37 -10.42 -3.52
N ASP A 110 27.55 -10.96 -3.84
CA ASP A 110 28.72 -10.87 -2.97
C ASP A 110 29.38 -9.51 -3.19
N THR A 111 29.25 -8.61 -2.23
CA THR A 111 29.76 -7.23 -2.34
C THR A 111 31.27 -7.14 -2.20
N SER A 112 31.96 -8.23 -1.82
CA SER A 112 33.42 -8.24 -1.70
C SER A 112 34.14 -8.26 -3.07
N ASP A 113 33.54 -8.93 -4.05
CA ASP A 113 34.05 -9.03 -5.42
C ASP A 113 33.04 -8.59 -6.49
N GLY A 114 31.82 -8.20 -6.08
CA GLY A 114 30.77 -7.70 -6.95
C GLY A 114 30.03 -8.79 -7.73
N ARG A 115 30.24 -10.07 -7.40
CA ARG A 115 29.67 -11.18 -8.15
C ARG A 115 28.20 -11.42 -7.78
N GLU A 116 27.35 -11.51 -8.79
CA GLU A 116 25.96 -11.97 -8.63
C GLU A 116 25.93 -13.49 -8.36
N LEU A 117 25.33 -13.88 -7.24
CA LEU A 117 25.23 -15.27 -6.80
C LEU A 117 23.90 -15.90 -7.23
N ALA A 118 22.82 -15.10 -7.27
CA ALA A 118 21.51 -15.52 -7.77
C ALA A 118 20.71 -14.31 -8.25
N LEU A 119 19.85 -14.55 -9.25
CA LEU A 119 18.98 -13.55 -9.87
C LEU A 119 17.60 -14.19 -10.10
N LEU A 120 16.54 -13.46 -9.76
CA LEU A 120 15.16 -13.81 -10.10
C LEU A 120 14.50 -12.57 -10.69
N GLU A 121 13.97 -12.73 -11.90
CA GLU A 121 13.24 -11.68 -12.61
C GLU A 121 11.77 -12.07 -12.75
N ARG A 122 10.88 -11.10 -12.55
CA ARG A 122 9.43 -11.28 -12.66
C ARG A 122 8.83 -10.03 -13.29
N ALA A 123 8.10 -10.22 -14.39
CA ALA A 123 7.26 -9.17 -14.95
C ALA A 123 6.15 -8.79 -13.95
N VAL A 124 5.94 -7.49 -13.74
CA VAL A 124 4.93 -6.94 -12.84
C VAL A 124 4.24 -5.73 -13.48
N ASP A 125 2.93 -5.63 -13.28
CA ASP A 125 2.05 -4.58 -13.76
C ASP A 125 1.99 -3.44 -12.74
N VAL A 126 2.66 -2.33 -13.05
CA VAL A 126 2.66 -1.13 -12.21
C VAL A 126 1.44 -0.29 -12.55
N GLN A 127 0.57 -0.12 -11.56
CA GLN A 127 -0.71 0.55 -11.70
C GLN A 127 -0.56 2.06 -11.85
N PRO A 128 -1.43 2.69 -12.66
CA PRO A 128 -1.57 4.13 -12.74
C PRO A 128 -1.78 4.77 -11.36
N ARG A 129 -1.31 6.01 -11.20
CA ARG A 129 -1.47 6.75 -9.94
C ARG A 129 -2.93 7.03 -9.56
N ASP A 130 -3.82 7.00 -10.53
CA ASP A 130 -5.23 7.40 -10.43
C ASP A 130 -6.17 6.19 -10.34
N LEU A 131 -5.66 4.95 -10.43
CA LEU A 131 -6.51 3.75 -10.45
C LEU A 131 -6.72 3.18 -9.04
N TRP A 132 -7.99 3.08 -8.65
CA TRP A 132 -8.41 2.39 -7.43
C TRP A 132 -9.10 1.06 -7.73
N PHE A 133 -8.73 0.02 -6.99
CA PHE A 133 -9.23 -1.35 -7.17
C PHE A 133 -10.16 -1.76 -6.04
N TRP A 134 -11.35 -2.26 -6.38
CA TRP A 134 -12.33 -2.71 -5.39
C TRP A 134 -11.97 -4.05 -4.72
N ALA A 135 -11.39 -5.00 -5.45
CA ALA A 135 -11.26 -6.40 -4.98
C ALA A 135 -9.96 -6.73 -4.22
N GLY A 136 -9.09 -5.76 -3.96
CA GLY A 136 -7.74 -6.03 -3.44
C GLY A 136 -6.88 -6.81 -4.45
N GLU A 137 -5.85 -7.52 -3.97
CA GLU A 137 -4.91 -8.30 -4.80
C GLU A 137 -5.65 -9.30 -5.72
N PRO A 138 -5.66 -9.11 -7.06
CA PRO A 138 -6.48 -9.91 -7.98
C PRO A 138 -6.03 -11.37 -8.05
N ARG A 139 -4.79 -11.67 -7.66
CA ARG A 139 -4.25 -13.03 -7.63
C ARG A 139 -4.53 -13.75 -6.34
N ARG A 140 -5.27 -13.16 -5.40
CA ARG A 140 -5.62 -13.82 -4.14
C ARG A 140 -6.18 -15.23 -4.36
N ALA A 141 -7.10 -15.40 -5.31
CA ALA A 141 -7.66 -16.71 -5.61
C ALA A 141 -6.60 -17.70 -6.12
N GLU A 142 -5.69 -17.22 -6.97
CA GLU A 142 -4.59 -18.02 -7.51
C GLU A 142 -3.50 -18.31 -6.48
N GLN A 143 -3.14 -17.34 -5.64
CA GLN A 143 -2.19 -17.44 -4.53
C GLN A 143 -2.70 -18.37 -3.44
N VAL A 144 -4.01 -18.32 -3.12
CA VAL A 144 -4.64 -19.31 -2.25
C VAL A 144 -4.54 -20.69 -2.87
N ALA A 145 -4.88 -20.84 -4.16
CA ALA A 145 -4.79 -22.11 -4.86
C ALA A 145 -3.34 -22.61 -4.98
N GLN A 146 -2.36 -21.73 -5.16
CA GLN A 146 -0.94 -22.06 -5.24
C GLN A 146 -0.40 -22.49 -3.88
N ALA A 147 -0.74 -21.76 -2.81
CA ALA A 147 -0.41 -22.14 -1.44
C ALA A 147 -1.02 -23.50 -1.08
N GLU A 148 -2.25 -23.79 -1.52
CA GLU A 148 -2.89 -25.10 -1.35
C GLU A 148 -2.17 -26.21 -2.11
N ARG A 149 -1.74 -25.95 -3.36
CA ARG A 149 -0.94 -26.90 -4.14
C ARG A 149 0.41 -27.17 -3.48
N LEU A 150 1.11 -26.12 -3.07
CA LEU A 150 2.41 -26.22 -2.42
C LEU A 150 2.31 -26.93 -1.06
N GLU A 151 1.29 -26.62 -0.25
CA GLU A 151 1.00 -27.35 1.00
C GLU A 151 0.83 -28.85 0.72
N THR A 152 0.06 -29.19 -0.32
CA THR A 152 -0.18 -30.59 -0.71
C THR A 152 1.12 -31.29 -1.13
N GLU A 153 1.94 -30.63 -1.94
CA GLU A 153 3.23 -31.16 -2.39
C GLU A 153 4.20 -31.37 -1.21
N LEU A 154 4.35 -30.37 -0.34
CA LEU A 154 5.21 -30.46 0.84
C LEU A 154 4.77 -31.58 1.79
N ARG A 155 3.45 -31.76 1.99
CA ARG A 155 2.91 -32.88 2.78
C ARG A 155 3.22 -34.24 2.16
N ALA A 156 3.23 -34.35 0.83
CA ALA A 156 3.64 -35.57 0.14
C ALA A 156 5.15 -35.83 0.30
N GLN A 157 5.98 -34.77 0.23
CA GLN A 157 7.42 -34.88 0.43
C GLN A 157 7.79 -35.33 1.86
N VAL A 158 7.03 -34.90 2.89
CA VAL A 158 7.22 -35.38 4.27
C VAL A 158 7.12 -36.92 4.36
N GLN A 159 6.23 -37.54 3.59
CA GLN A 159 6.05 -39.00 3.59
C GLN A 159 7.25 -39.75 2.98
N THR A 160 8.07 -39.08 2.19
CA THR A 160 9.22 -39.65 1.48
C THR A 160 10.56 -39.08 1.99
N ALA A 161 10.55 -38.39 3.12
CA ALA A 161 11.73 -37.78 3.69
C ALA A 161 12.78 -38.84 4.11
N PRO A 162 14.08 -38.62 3.83
CA PRO A 162 15.14 -39.59 4.10
C PRO A 162 15.47 -39.75 5.58
N ASP A 163 15.22 -38.72 6.40
CA ASP A 163 15.44 -38.70 7.85
C ASP A 163 14.54 -37.69 8.58
N ASP A 164 14.55 -37.74 9.91
CA ASP A 164 13.76 -36.87 10.77
C ASP A 164 14.16 -35.39 10.68
N ALA A 165 15.43 -35.10 10.36
CA ALA A 165 15.92 -33.73 10.22
C ALA A 165 15.35 -33.05 8.96
N ALA A 166 15.35 -33.78 7.84
CA ALA A 166 14.72 -33.36 6.59
C ALA A 166 13.20 -33.22 6.76
N ALA A 167 12.55 -34.15 7.48
CA ALA A 167 11.13 -34.05 7.79
C ALA A 167 10.81 -32.80 8.64
N ALA A 168 11.64 -32.46 9.62
CA ALA A 168 11.44 -31.28 10.47
C ALA A 168 11.57 -29.95 9.71
N ILE A 169 12.42 -29.89 8.68
CA ILE A 169 12.52 -28.73 7.77
C ILE A 169 11.22 -28.59 6.96
N LEU A 170 10.73 -29.68 6.37
CA LEU A 170 9.50 -29.68 5.59
C LEU A 170 8.27 -29.28 6.43
N HIS A 171 8.19 -29.71 7.69
CA HIS A 171 7.11 -29.29 8.60
C HIS A 171 7.11 -27.79 8.88
N ARG A 172 8.29 -27.17 9.07
CA ARG A 172 8.37 -25.70 9.20
C ARG A 172 7.87 -24.99 7.94
N HIS A 173 8.23 -25.46 6.75
CA HIS A 173 7.73 -24.88 5.50
C HIS A 173 6.20 -25.04 5.37
N ILE A 174 5.64 -26.18 5.80
CA ILE A 174 4.18 -26.37 5.84
C ILE A 174 3.53 -25.34 6.76
N ASP A 175 4.08 -25.12 7.97
CA ASP A 175 3.52 -24.14 8.92
C ASP A 175 3.56 -22.71 8.36
N GLU A 176 4.63 -22.35 7.65
CA GLU A 176 4.77 -21.07 6.94
C GLU A 176 3.71 -20.91 5.84
N VAL A 177 3.55 -21.91 4.97
CA VAL A 177 2.55 -21.90 3.89
C VAL A 177 1.12 -21.85 4.45
N VAL A 178 0.83 -22.60 5.52
CA VAL A 178 -0.47 -22.58 6.20
C VAL A 178 -0.74 -21.21 6.81
N HIS A 179 0.26 -20.58 7.42
CA HIS A 179 0.15 -19.21 7.94
C HIS A 179 -0.10 -18.20 6.81
N GLN A 180 0.63 -18.29 5.70
CA GLN A 180 0.42 -17.46 4.52
C GLN A 180 -1.00 -17.63 3.96
N ARG A 181 -1.49 -18.86 3.81
CA ARG A 181 -2.85 -19.16 3.33
C ARG A 181 -3.90 -18.55 4.26
N ARG A 182 -3.71 -18.60 5.58
CA ARG A 182 -4.61 -17.94 6.54
C ARG A 182 -4.63 -16.44 6.33
N VAL A 183 -3.48 -15.79 6.16
CA VAL A 183 -3.40 -14.36 5.86
C VAL A 183 -4.08 -14.02 4.53
N LEU A 184 -3.83 -14.83 3.48
CA LEU A 184 -4.48 -14.70 2.18
C LEU A 184 -5.98 -14.98 2.23
N ALA A 185 -6.48 -15.66 3.26
CA ALA A 185 -7.90 -15.90 3.50
C ALA A 185 -8.59 -14.75 4.27
N TYR A 186 -7.85 -13.85 4.92
CA TYR A 186 -8.39 -12.63 5.55
C TYR A 186 -8.60 -11.50 4.52
N ASP A 187 -9.73 -10.78 4.61
CA ASP A 187 -10.30 -9.88 3.59
C ASP A 187 -9.31 -8.80 3.04
N ASN A 188 -8.71 -9.03 1.87
CA ASN A 188 -7.82 -8.07 1.17
C ASN A 188 -8.55 -6.83 0.64
N THR A 189 -9.87 -6.78 0.78
CA THR A 189 -10.59 -5.53 0.53
C THR A 189 -10.12 -4.44 1.51
N GLU A 190 -9.50 -4.82 2.64
CA GLU A 190 -8.80 -3.92 3.56
C GLU A 190 -7.63 -3.18 2.97
N LEU A 191 -6.83 -3.87 2.15
CA LEU A 191 -5.72 -3.26 1.43
C LEU A 191 -6.27 -2.20 0.49
N ALA A 192 -7.15 -2.59 -0.43
CA ALA A 192 -7.83 -1.69 -1.36
C ALA A 192 -8.51 -0.49 -0.67
N ARG A 193 -9.23 -0.73 0.43
CA ARG A 193 -9.86 0.34 1.22
C ARG A 193 -8.84 1.25 1.89
N SER A 194 -7.74 0.71 2.40
CA SER A 194 -6.62 1.51 2.95
C SER A 194 -5.93 2.33 1.86
N LEU A 195 -5.83 1.79 0.63
CA LEU A 195 -5.31 2.53 -0.53
C LEU A 195 -6.21 3.67 -0.92
N LEU A 196 -7.53 3.57 -0.72
CA LEU A 196 -8.45 4.66 -1.01
C LEU A 196 -8.10 5.93 -0.23
N ALA A 197 -7.69 5.78 1.03
CA ALA A 197 -7.26 6.91 1.85
C ALA A 197 -6.04 7.64 1.24
N SER A 198 -5.17 6.96 0.49
CA SER A 198 -4.03 7.62 -0.17
C SER A 198 -4.43 8.59 -1.30
N PHE A 199 -5.67 8.49 -1.81
CA PHE A 199 -6.22 9.45 -2.78
C PHE A 199 -6.71 10.73 -2.10
N VAL A 200 -6.89 10.72 -0.77
CA VAL A 200 -7.10 11.92 0.05
C VAL A 200 -5.76 12.64 0.13
N ARG A 201 -5.59 13.70 -0.68
CA ARG A 201 -4.31 14.41 -0.83
C ARG A 201 -4.48 15.84 -0.31
N PRO A 202 -4.45 16.07 1.02
CA PRO A 202 -4.76 17.36 1.64
C PRO A 202 -3.80 18.49 1.24
N ASN A 203 -2.58 18.15 0.80
CA ASN A 203 -1.57 19.13 0.38
C ASN A 203 -1.65 19.49 -1.12
N HIS A 204 -2.69 19.06 -1.83
CA HIS A 204 -2.89 19.40 -3.23
C HIS A 204 -3.19 20.92 -3.40
N PRO A 205 -2.63 21.63 -4.39
CA PRO A 205 -2.82 23.07 -4.53
C PRO A 205 -4.29 23.49 -4.67
N ASP A 206 -5.11 22.73 -5.40
CA ASP A 206 -6.55 23.01 -5.53
C ASP A 206 -7.35 22.75 -4.25
N VAL A 207 -6.86 21.88 -3.37
CA VAL A 207 -7.45 21.66 -2.04
C VAL A 207 -7.27 22.91 -1.18
N ALA A 208 -6.07 23.50 -1.19
CA ALA A 208 -5.83 24.77 -0.50
C ALA A 208 -6.69 25.92 -1.05
N ALA A 209 -6.91 25.96 -2.37
CA ALA A 209 -7.79 26.95 -2.99
C ALA A 209 -9.26 26.80 -2.55
N LEU A 210 -9.77 25.57 -2.50
CA LEU A 210 -11.11 25.27 -1.98
C LEU A 210 -11.25 25.57 -0.48
N ALA A 211 -10.23 25.25 0.32
CA ALA A 211 -10.22 25.57 1.75
C ALA A 211 -10.30 27.10 1.98
N ARG A 212 -9.60 27.89 1.16
CA ARG A 212 -9.68 29.35 1.17
C ARG A 212 -11.09 29.85 0.82
N GLU A 213 -11.74 29.25 -0.18
CA GLU A 213 -13.14 29.57 -0.53
C GLU A 213 -14.12 29.21 0.60
N ALA A 214 -13.91 28.07 1.25
CA ALA A 214 -14.68 27.68 2.43
C ALA A 214 -14.48 28.66 3.59
N ALA A 215 -13.27 29.17 3.82
CA ALA A 215 -13.02 30.21 4.82
C ALA A 215 -13.82 31.49 4.53
N GLU A 216 -13.91 31.90 3.26
CA GLU A 216 -14.73 33.05 2.86
C GLU A 216 -16.23 32.79 3.09
N VAL A 217 -16.73 31.60 2.76
CA VAL A 217 -18.11 31.19 3.03
C VAL A 217 -18.39 31.27 4.52
N ARG A 218 -17.51 30.69 5.35
CA ARG A 218 -17.63 30.68 6.81
C ARG A 218 -17.63 32.10 7.39
N GLY A 219 -16.74 32.97 6.90
CA GLY A 219 -16.72 34.38 7.30
C GLY A 219 -18.01 35.12 6.97
N ARG A 220 -18.63 34.83 5.82
CA ARG A 220 -19.93 35.41 5.45
C ARG A 220 -21.09 34.89 6.30
N GLN A 221 -21.05 33.61 6.69
CA GLN A 221 -22.14 32.95 7.43
C GLN A 221 -22.07 33.17 8.95
N GLY A 222 -20.87 33.06 9.52
CA GLY A 222 -20.65 33.06 10.98
C GLY A 222 -19.78 34.21 11.48
N GLY A 223 -19.34 35.13 10.62
CA GLY A 223 -18.51 36.29 11.00
C GLY A 223 -17.04 35.97 11.30
N ASP A 224 -16.65 34.69 11.29
CA ASP A 224 -15.28 34.25 11.53
C ASP A 224 -14.81 33.28 10.42
N PRO A 225 -13.79 33.65 9.62
CA PRO A 225 -13.28 32.78 8.56
C PRO A 225 -12.32 31.68 9.07
N ARG A 226 -11.93 31.67 10.36
CA ARG A 226 -10.86 30.79 10.88
C ARG A 226 -11.30 29.33 11.07
N PHE A 227 -10.50 28.38 10.61
CA PHE A 227 -10.69 26.97 10.99
C PHE A 227 -9.95 26.68 12.31
N SER A 228 -10.69 26.43 13.39
CA SER A 228 -10.12 26.09 14.70
C SER A 228 -9.93 24.58 14.92
N ALA A 229 -10.41 23.74 14.00
CA ALA A 229 -10.51 22.30 14.17
C ALA A 229 -11.04 21.93 15.58
N PHE A 230 -10.24 21.23 16.39
CA PHE A 230 -10.59 20.81 17.75
C PHE A 230 -9.97 21.68 18.86
N GLN A 231 -9.46 22.87 18.54
CA GLN A 231 -8.60 23.65 19.45
C GLN A 231 -9.36 24.55 20.43
N LEU A 232 -10.69 24.63 20.34
CA LEU A 232 -11.49 25.45 21.27
C LEU A 232 -11.55 24.78 22.66
N PRO A 233 -11.46 25.58 23.74
CA PRO A 233 -11.38 25.05 25.10
C PRO A 233 -12.71 24.45 25.58
N ASP A 234 -13.84 25.02 25.16
CA ASP A 234 -15.16 24.47 25.47
C ASP A 234 -15.52 23.39 24.43
N PRO A 235 -15.82 22.14 24.85
CA PRO A 235 -16.13 21.06 23.93
C PRO A 235 -17.38 21.28 23.07
N ALA A 236 -18.40 21.95 23.59
CA ALA A 236 -19.63 22.20 22.84
C ALA A 236 -19.39 23.27 21.76
N GLU A 237 -18.64 24.33 22.09
CA GLU A 237 -18.19 25.33 21.12
C GLU A 237 -17.25 24.70 20.07
N ALA A 238 -16.36 23.79 20.47
CA ALA A 238 -15.49 23.06 19.55
C ALA A 238 -16.30 22.24 18.54
N GLU A 239 -17.28 21.47 19.01
CA GLU A 239 -18.18 20.71 18.12
C GLU A 239 -18.95 21.63 17.17
N GLU A 240 -19.51 22.73 17.66
CA GLU A 240 -20.23 23.69 16.82
C GLU A 240 -19.30 24.30 15.75
N ALA A 241 -18.07 24.66 16.13
CA ALA A 241 -17.09 25.19 15.20
C ALA A 241 -16.68 24.17 14.11
N VAL A 242 -16.64 22.88 14.44
CA VAL A 242 -16.44 21.79 13.46
C VAL A 242 -17.61 21.74 12.47
N GLU A 243 -18.86 21.75 12.96
CA GLU A 243 -20.05 21.73 12.10
C GLU A 243 -20.12 22.94 11.16
N GLN A 244 -19.84 24.13 11.67
CA GLN A 244 -19.78 25.35 10.86
C GLN A 244 -18.68 25.27 9.79
N SER A 245 -17.53 24.67 10.12
CA SER A 245 -16.42 24.49 9.19
C SER A 245 -16.79 23.53 8.06
N VAL A 246 -17.37 22.38 8.38
CA VAL A 246 -17.78 21.40 7.36
C VAL A 246 -18.94 21.92 6.51
N THR A 247 -19.89 22.64 7.11
CA THR A 247 -20.98 23.32 6.38
C THR A 247 -20.40 24.29 5.34
N ALA A 248 -19.44 25.12 5.73
CA ALA A 248 -18.81 26.07 4.83
C ALA A 248 -18.00 25.38 3.71
N ILE A 249 -17.36 24.24 4.00
CA ILE A 249 -16.69 23.41 2.99
C ILE A 249 -17.71 22.87 1.99
N TYR A 250 -18.82 22.30 2.47
CA TYR A 250 -19.88 21.78 1.61
C TYR A 250 -20.44 22.88 0.69
N ASP A 251 -20.72 24.06 1.25
CA ASP A 251 -21.24 25.19 0.48
C ASP A 251 -20.24 25.72 -0.56
N ALA A 252 -18.94 25.64 -0.29
CA ALA A 252 -17.92 25.94 -1.30
C ALA A 252 -17.96 24.94 -2.49
N PHE A 253 -18.22 23.65 -2.23
CA PHE A 253 -18.41 22.65 -3.29
C PHE A 253 -19.69 22.91 -4.08
N VAL A 254 -20.80 23.26 -3.40
CA VAL A 254 -22.05 23.65 -4.06
C VAL A 254 -21.82 24.87 -4.97
N ALA A 255 -21.06 25.86 -4.51
CA ALA A 255 -20.72 27.05 -5.30
C ALA A 255 -19.90 26.71 -6.56
N ARG A 256 -19.07 25.66 -6.51
CA ARG A 256 -18.31 25.13 -7.67
C ARG A 256 -19.17 24.40 -8.69
N ARG A 257 -20.43 24.06 -8.36
CA ARG A 257 -21.40 23.38 -9.25
C ARG A 257 -20.83 22.13 -9.94
N ILE A 258 -20.11 21.31 -9.17
CA ILE A 258 -19.55 20.05 -9.67
C ILE A 258 -20.71 19.12 -10.07
N ALA A 259 -20.84 18.82 -11.36
CA ALA A 259 -21.86 17.92 -11.87
C ALA A 259 -21.41 16.46 -11.73
N TYR A 260 -22.36 15.60 -11.40
CA TYR A 260 -22.11 14.17 -11.34
C TYR A 260 -21.83 13.62 -12.73
N SER A 261 -20.78 12.83 -12.88
CA SER A 261 -20.39 12.19 -14.14
C SER A 261 -20.24 10.69 -13.99
N GLU A 262 -20.34 9.98 -15.10
CA GLU A 262 -19.88 8.59 -15.19
C GLU A 262 -18.37 8.47 -14.93
N LEU A 263 -17.93 7.23 -14.71
CA LEU A 263 -16.53 6.87 -14.59
C LEU A 263 -15.74 7.40 -15.81
N PRO A 264 -14.48 7.83 -15.64
CA PRO A 264 -13.61 8.05 -16.79
C PRO A 264 -13.64 6.83 -17.73
N PRO A 265 -13.52 7.00 -19.05
CA PRO A 265 -13.29 5.85 -19.92
C PRO A 265 -11.88 5.30 -19.65
N GLY A 266 -11.76 3.98 -19.54
CA GLY A 266 -10.47 3.30 -19.34
C GLY A 266 -10.47 1.93 -20.01
N TRP A 267 -9.37 1.62 -20.71
CA TRP A 267 -9.09 0.29 -21.27
C TRP A 267 -8.26 -0.56 -20.30
N ASP A 268 -7.71 0.09 -19.28
CA ASP A 268 -6.83 -0.42 -18.24
C ASP A 268 -7.58 -0.98 -17.02
N TYR A 269 -8.90 -1.06 -17.06
CA TYR A 269 -9.70 -1.83 -16.10
C TYR A 269 -10.90 -2.42 -16.83
N THR A 270 -10.80 -3.69 -17.22
CA THR A 270 -11.79 -4.32 -18.09
C THR A 270 -13.05 -4.76 -17.34
N THR A 271 -12.97 -5.01 -16.04
CA THR A 271 -14.07 -5.60 -15.25
C THR A 271 -14.18 -5.11 -13.80
N ILE A 272 -13.11 -4.58 -13.19
CA ILE A 272 -13.07 -4.23 -11.76
C ILE A 272 -12.19 -2.99 -11.55
N GLY A 273 -12.68 -2.01 -10.79
CA GLY A 273 -11.94 -0.79 -10.43
C GLY A 273 -12.54 0.47 -11.03
N GLN A 274 -12.02 1.61 -10.59
CA GLN A 274 -12.42 2.93 -11.06
C GLN A 274 -11.21 3.86 -11.03
N ARG A 275 -11.00 4.64 -12.10
CA ARG A 275 -10.10 5.80 -12.06
C ARG A 275 -10.71 6.92 -11.22
N ILE A 276 -9.92 7.43 -10.30
CA ILE A 276 -10.20 8.58 -9.45
C ILE A 276 -9.49 9.78 -10.05
N ARG A 277 -10.26 10.75 -10.52
CA ARG A 277 -9.73 11.97 -11.15
C ARG A 277 -8.84 12.75 -10.17
N ASP A 278 -7.92 13.54 -10.72
CA ASP A 278 -7.12 14.43 -9.90
C ASP A 278 -7.99 15.49 -9.20
N HIS A 279 -7.60 15.92 -8.00
CA HIS A 279 -8.32 16.94 -7.23
C HIS A 279 -8.49 18.24 -8.03
N GLY A 280 -7.47 18.62 -8.79
CA GLY A 280 -7.53 19.79 -9.66
C GLY A 280 -8.48 19.63 -10.84
N ASP A 281 -8.58 18.43 -11.41
CA ASP A 281 -9.50 18.14 -12.52
C ASP A 281 -10.95 18.22 -12.06
N VAL A 282 -11.25 17.68 -10.87
CA VAL A 282 -12.59 17.74 -10.29
C VAL A 282 -12.94 19.17 -9.87
N ALA A 283 -12.04 19.83 -9.12
CA ALA A 283 -12.28 21.16 -8.57
C ALA A 283 -12.41 22.25 -9.65
N ARG A 284 -11.59 22.19 -10.71
CA ARG A 284 -11.62 23.18 -11.80
C ARG A 284 -12.54 22.79 -12.94
N GLY A 285 -12.58 21.50 -13.28
CA GLY A 285 -13.37 20.98 -14.39
C GLY A 285 -14.86 20.86 -14.08
N GLY A 286 -15.24 20.76 -12.81
CA GLY A 286 -16.64 20.73 -12.40
C GLY A 286 -17.37 19.44 -12.76
N LEU A 287 -16.64 18.33 -12.92
CA LEU A 287 -17.20 16.99 -13.17
C LEU A 287 -16.54 15.98 -12.24
N GLY A 288 -17.34 15.09 -11.65
CA GLY A 288 -16.81 14.03 -10.78
C GLY A 288 -17.83 12.94 -10.49
N THR A 289 -17.32 11.76 -10.16
CA THR A 289 -18.08 10.64 -9.60
C THR A 289 -18.27 10.79 -8.09
N CYS A 290 -19.02 9.87 -7.46
CA CYS A 290 -19.13 9.82 -6.00
C CYS A 290 -17.76 9.65 -5.31
N MET A 291 -16.84 8.89 -5.91
CA MET A 291 -15.51 8.66 -5.36
C MET A 291 -14.64 9.90 -5.48
N ASP A 292 -14.63 10.54 -6.66
CA ASP A 292 -13.88 11.77 -6.92
C ASP A 292 -14.23 12.88 -5.93
N THR A 293 -15.52 13.15 -5.76
CA THR A 293 -15.99 14.23 -4.90
C THR A 293 -15.80 13.90 -3.42
N THR A 294 -15.93 12.63 -3.03
CA THR A 294 -15.67 12.18 -1.66
C THR A 294 -14.21 12.38 -1.28
N VAL A 295 -13.26 11.89 -2.08
CA VAL A 295 -11.82 12.00 -1.72
C VAL A 295 -11.35 13.46 -1.77
N LEU A 296 -11.92 14.29 -2.65
CA LEU A 296 -11.65 15.72 -2.70
C LEU A 296 -12.19 16.44 -1.45
N MET A 297 -13.43 16.16 -1.05
CA MET A 297 -14.00 16.78 0.16
C MET A 297 -13.29 16.32 1.43
N ALA A 298 -12.94 15.03 1.52
CA ALA A 298 -12.11 14.51 2.60
C ALA A 298 -10.75 15.23 2.66
N ALA A 299 -10.14 15.52 1.51
CA ALA A 299 -8.86 16.22 1.46
C ALA A 299 -8.97 17.67 1.96
N VAL A 300 -10.07 18.37 1.67
CA VAL A 300 -10.34 19.71 2.20
C VAL A 300 -10.60 19.68 3.71
N ILE A 301 -11.35 18.68 4.21
CA ILE A 301 -11.58 18.46 5.64
C ILE A 301 -10.24 18.24 6.37
N GLU A 302 -9.38 17.37 5.85
CA GLU A 302 -8.05 17.14 6.41
C GLU A 302 -7.14 18.37 6.33
N HIS A 303 -7.21 19.12 5.22
CA HIS A 303 -6.42 20.34 5.04
C HIS A 303 -6.70 21.41 6.11
N VAL A 304 -7.94 21.50 6.59
CA VAL A 304 -8.34 22.45 7.65
C VAL A 304 -8.12 21.90 9.07
N GLY A 305 -7.44 20.76 9.20
CA GLY A 305 -7.08 20.15 10.48
C GLY A 305 -8.16 19.28 11.11
N LEU A 306 -9.22 18.93 10.38
CA LEU A 306 -10.24 18.00 10.83
C LEU A 306 -9.91 16.57 10.38
N ASN A 307 -10.48 15.59 11.07
CA ASN A 307 -10.29 14.19 10.71
C ASN A 307 -11.46 13.72 9.82
N ALA A 308 -11.16 13.40 8.55
CA ALA A 308 -12.14 12.83 7.62
C ALA A 308 -12.26 11.31 7.80
N VAL A 309 -13.42 10.77 7.44
CA VAL A 309 -13.70 9.33 7.42
C VAL A 309 -14.32 8.99 6.08
N LEU A 310 -13.80 7.97 5.41
CA LEU A 310 -14.40 7.45 4.19
C LEU A 310 -15.38 6.32 4.54
N VAL A 311 -16.66 6.51 4.23
CA VAL A 311 -17.70 5.52 4.49
C VAL A 311 -18.06 4.84 3.19
N PHE A 312 -17.68 3.57 3.08
CA PHE A 312 -17.82 2.80 1.86
C PHE A 312 -18.94 1.77 1.95
N VAL A 313 -19.84 1.78 0.98
CA VAL A 313 -20.96 0.84 0.87
C VAL A 313 -20.99 0.23 -0.53
N PRO A 314 -21.67 -0.91 -0.75
CA PRO A 314 -21.80 -1.46 -2.10
C PRO A 314 -22.36 -0.40 -3.08
N GLY A 315 -21.56 -0.06 -4.10
CA GLY A 315 -21.92 0.87 -5.16
C GLY A 315 -21.83 2.37 -4.82
N HIS A 316 -21.41 2.76 -3.61
CA HIS A 316 -21.32 4.18 -3.25
C HIS A 316 -20.31 4.47 -2.15
N ILE A 317 -19.96 5.74 -2.02
CA ILE A 317 -19.04 6.24 -0.99
C ILE A 317 -19.51 7.59 -0.48
N PHE A 318 -19.32 7.81 0.82
CA PHE A 318 -19.61 9.06 1.50
C PHE A 318 -18.39 9.53 2.29
N VAL A 319 -18.33 10.82 2.56
CA VAL A 319 -17.38 11.40 3.51
C VAL A 319 -18.10 11.67 4.83
N GLY A 320 -17.53 11.19 5.91
CA GLY A 320 -17.85 11.57 7.28
C GLY A 320 -16.70 12.37 7.89
N TYR A 321 -16.93 12.89 9.09
CA TYR A 321 -15.93 13.65 9.84
C TYR A 321 -16.14 13.46 11.33
N TRP A 322 -15.05 13.61 12.09
CA TRP A 322 -15.11 13.58 13.54
C TRP A 322 -15.59 14.94 14.08
N ARG A 323 -16.64 14.91 14.91
CA ARG A 323 -17.12 16.10 15.64
C ARG A 323 -16.26 16.44 16.87
N ARG A 324 -15.59 15.43 17.43
CA ARG A 324 -14.69 15.53 18.58
C ARG A 324 -13.33 14.97 18.20
N ASN A 325 -12.27 15.49 18.80
CA ASN A 325 -10.93 14.98 18.54
C ASN A 325 -10.83 13.49 18.95
N PRO A 326 -10.49 12.57 18.02
CA PRO A 326 -10.32 11.16 18.33
C PRO A 326 -9.04 10.85 19.12
N ASP A 327 -8.08 11.78 19.21
CA ASP A 327 -6.86 11.65 20.03
C ASP A 327 -6.79 12.74 21.13
N PRO A 328 -7.20 12.43 22.36
CA PRO A 328 -7.11 13.37 23.47
C PRO A 328 -5.69 13.50 24.06
N SER A 329 -4.71 12.71 23.61
CA SER A 329 -3.41 12.51 24.29
C SER A 329 -2.21 13.19 23.64
N GLY A 330 -2.35 13.72 22.42
CA GLY A 330 -1.27 14.45 21.73
C GLY A 330 -0.10 13.58 21.28
N VAL A 331 -0.19 12.25 21.41
CA VAL A 331 0.75 11.32 20.79
C VAL A 331 0.22 11.05 19.39
N THR A 332 0.68 11.85 18.43
CA THR A 332 0.43 11.58 17.01
C THR A 332 0.89 10.16 16.70
N PRO A 333 0.01 9.22 16.32
CA PRO A 333 0.47 7.93 15.84
C PRO A 333 1.34 8.18 14.62
N GLU A 334 2.48 7.50 14.55
CA GLU A 334 3.42 7.54 13.43
C GLU A 334 2.72 6.97 12.17
N LEU A 335 1.86 7.76 11.52
CA LEU A 335 1.28 7.54 10.19
C LEU A 335 0.63 6.16 9.94
N TYR A 336 0.03 5.52 10.94
CA TYR A 336 -0.73 4.29 10.74
C TYR A 336 -2.08 4.30 11.46
N PRO A 337 -3.17 3.87 10.81
CA PRO A 337 -4.37 3.51 11.51
C PRO A 337 -4.12 2.19 12.24
N ALA A 338 -4.00 2.23 13.56
CA ALA A 338 -3.92 1.01 14.37
C ALA A 338 -5.20 0.15 14.25
N THR A 339 -6.31 0.77 13.81
CA THR A 339 -7.53 0.10 13.36
C THR A 339 -8.19 0.97 12.27
N PRO A 340 -7.89 0.77 10.96
CA PRO A 340 -8.33 1.70 9.91
C PRO A 340 -9.79 1.57 9.54
N VAL A 341 -10.42 0.45 9.88
CA VAL A 341 -11.75 0.15 9.40
C VAL A 341 -12.58 -0.51 10.47
N VAL A 342 -13.71 0.14 10.77
CA VAL A 342 -14.70 -0.38 11.69
C VAL A 342 -15.55 -1.40 10.94
N TRP A 343 -15.27 -2.70 11.13
CA TRP A 343 -15.99 -3.80 10.49
C TRP A 343 -17.19 -4.29 11.25
N ASN A 344 -17.10 -4.22 12.58
CA ASN A 344 -18.10 -4.73 13.48
C ASN A 344 -19.42 -3.98 13.20
N PRO A 345 -20.48 -4.69 12.78
CA PRO A 345 -21.78 -4.08 12.54
C PRO A 345 -22.31 -3.30 13.74
N ALA A 346 -22.02 -3.74 14.97
CA ALA A 346 -22.40 -3.02 16.18
C ALA A 346 -21.63 -1.69 16.33
N ASP A 347 -20.34 -1.66 16.03
CA ASP A 347 -19.54 -0.43 16.11
C ASP A 347 -19.89 0.54 14.97
N LYS A 348 -20.26 0.03 13.78
CA LYS A 348 -20.82 0.84 12.67
C LYS A 348 -22.12 1.53 13.09
N VAL A 349 -23.04 0.78 13.70
CA VAL A 349 -24.32 1.32 14.20
C VAL A 349 -24.07 2.37 15.28
N ARG A 350 -23.14 2.13 16.21
CA ARG A 350 -22.76 3.11 17.25
C ARG A 350 -22.19 4.41 16.67
N LEU A 351 -21.36 4.33 15.63
CA LEU A 351 -20.81 5.50 14.95
C LEU A 351 -21.88 6.34 14.24
N VAL A 352 -22.88 5.69 13.65
CA VAL A 352 -24.00 6.37 12.97
C VAL A 352 -24.99 6.96 13.99
N ASP A 353 -25.24 6.26 15.10
CA ASP A 353 -26.20 6.66 16.12
C ASP A 353 -25.62 7.60 17.20
N GLY A 354 -24.31 7.81 17.21
CA GLY A 354 -23.61 8.70 18.13
C GLY A 354 -23.62 8.26 19.60
N ARG A 355 -23.65 6.94 19.88
CA ARG A 355 -23.77 6.36 21.24
C ARG A 355 -22.57 5.51 21.70
#